data_AF-A0A822XLW6-F1
#
_entry.id   AF-A0A822XLW6-F1
#
_cell.length_a   1.000
_cell.length_b   1.000
_cell.length_c   1.000
_cell.angle_alpha   90.00
_cell.angle_beta   90.00
_cell.angle_gamma   90.00
#
_symmetry.space_group_name_H-M   'P 1'
#
loop_
_entity.id
_entity.type
_entity.pdbx_description
1 polymer ?
#
loop_
_entity_poly.entity_id
_entity_poly.type
_entity_poly.pdbx_seq_one_letter_code
_entity_poly.pdbx_strand_id
1 'polypeptide(L)'
;MLFSDEIPSVIRLYSLLSLCFSGDVVDSQSTQFDLGTLTLYSLKLLGDAHLSNGSLRLTRDLSVPNSGPGRILYSKSVRFRQPETPPASFLTFAPSRSLISTHLPLVGDSLF
;
A
#
# COMPACT_ATOMS: atom_id res chain seq x y z
N MET A 1 24.35 -1.12 -43.86
CA MET A 1 23.15 -0.28 -43.66
C MET A 1 22.25 -1.00 -42.65
N LEU A 2 22.60 -0.99 -41.35
CA LEU A 2 21.87 -1.70 -40.28
C LEU A 2 22.14 -1.02 -38.93
N PHE A 3 21.70 0.23 -38.73
CA PHE A 3 21.81 0.89 -37.41
C PHE A 3 20.69 1.90 -37.09
N SER A 4 19.75 2.17 -38.00
CA SER A 4 18.76 3.25 -37.79
C SER A 4 17.51 2.84 -37.02
N ASP A 5 17.17 1.55 -36.92
CA ASP A 5 15.89 1.10 -36.35
C ASP A 5 15.95 0.81 -34.83
N GLU A 6 17.14 0.63 -34.27
CA GLU A 6 17.37 0.35 -32.83
C GLU A 6 17.31 1.62 -31.96
N ILE A 7 17.71 2.77 -32.51
CA ILE A 7 17.70 4.05 -31.80
C ILE A 7 16.26 4.47 -31.37
N PRO A 8 15.23 4.42 -32.24
CA PRO A 8 13.88 4.80 -31.83
C PRO A 8 13.24 3.84 -30.82
N SER A 9 13.56 2.54 -30.85
CA SER A 9 13.00 1.55 -29.93
C SER A 9 13.55 1.72 -28.51
N VAL A 10 14.85 2.00 -28.37
CA VAL A 10 15.48 2.29 -27.07
C VAL A 10 14.94 3.59 -26.48
N ILE A 11 14.80 4.65 -27.28
CA ILE A 11 14.21 5.93 -26.83
C ILE A 11 12.75 5.74 -26.39
N ARG A 12 11.96 4.95 -27.13
CA ARG A 12 10.58 4.59 -26.75
C ARG A 12 10.55 3.87 -25.42
N LEU A 13 11.45 2.92 -25.19
CA LEU A 13 11.54 2.16 -23.95
C LEU A 13 11.92 3.06 -22.77
N TYR A 14 12.92 3.94 -22.93
CA TYR A 14 13.29 4.93 -21.90
C TYR A 14 12.17 5.93 -21.60
N SER A 15 11.44 6.41 -22.63
CA SER A 15 10.26 7.25 -22.44
C SER A 15 9.15 6.52 -21.69
N LEU A 16 8.88 5.25 -22.04
CA LEU A 16 7.87 4.44 -21.38
C LEU A 16 8.25 4.19 -19.91
N LEU A 17 9.51 3.84 -19.64
CA LEU A 17 10.03 3.73 -18.29
C LEU A 17 9.90 5.05 -17.51
N SER A 18 10.29 6.16 -18.12
CA SER A 18 10.19 7.48 -17.49
C SER A 18 8.74 7.84 -17.16
N LEU A 19 7.77 7.50 -18.02
CA LEU A 19 6.33 7.68 -17.77
C LEU A 19 5.82 6.75 -16.67
N CYS A 20 6.31 5.51 -16.59
CA CYS A 20 5.99 4.58 -15.51
C CYS A 20 6.56 5.03 -14.15
N PHE A 21 7.68 5.77 -14.16
CA PHE A 21 8.35 6.28 -12.97
C PHE A 21 8.13 7.77 -12.72
N SER A 22 7.32 8.47 -13.54
CA SER A 22 6.88 9.84 -13.28
C SER A 22 6.04 9.83 -12.02
N GLY A 23 6.72 10.02 -10.89
CA GLY A 23 6.09 10.13 -9.58
C GLY A 23 5.17 11.34 -9.55
N ASP A 24 4.07 11.18 -8.81
CA ASP A 24 3.18 12.27 -8.43
C ASP A 24 4.04 13.39 -7.82
N VAL A 25 3.90 14.63 -8.33
CA VAL A 25 4.56 15.79 -7.72
C VAL A 25 3.88 16.01 -6.40
N VAL A 26 4.45 15.41 -5.34
CA VAL A 26 3.96 15.57 -3.98
C VAL A 26 4.22 17.02 -3.58
N ASP A 27 3.16 17.82 -3.67
CA ASP A 27 3.05 19.14 -3.04
C ASP A 27 3.50 19.03 -1.58
N SER A 28 4.15 20.06 -1.04
CA SER A 28 4.55 20.15 0.38
C SER A 28 3.33 20.33 1.30
N GLN A 29 2.21 19.72 0.95
CA GLN A 29 0.94 19.78 1.63
C GLN A 29 0.82 18.57 2.57
N SER A 30 0.27 18.80 3.76
CA SER A 30 0.02 17.75 4.74
C SER A 30 -0.89 16.65 4.17
N THR A 31 -0.44 15.40 4.20
CA THR A 31 -1.29 14.25 3.86
C THR A 31 -2.26 13.96 5.01
N GLN A 32 -3.55 14.06 4.74
CA GLN A 32 -4.62 13.69 5.69
C GLN A 32 -5.63 12.78 5.00
N PHE A 33 -6.06 11.73 5.70
CA PHE A 33 -7.14 10.85 5.27
C PHE A 33 -7.82 10.23 6.49
N ASP A 34 -9.10 9.88 6.33
CA ASP A 34 -9.89 9.17 7.34
C ASP A 34 -10.08 7.72 6.90
N LEU A 35 -9.92 6.77 7.83
CA LEU A 35 -10.08 5.34 7.52
C LEU A 35 -11.48 4.98 7.01
N GLY A 36 -12.51 5.72 7.43
CA GLY A 36 -13.89 5.54 6.98
C GLY A 36 -14.17 6.00 5.54
N THR A 37 -13.27 6.79 4.94
CA THR A 37 -13.40 7.28 3.56
C THR A 37 -12.46 6.56 2.59
N LEU A 38 -11.62 5.63 3.09
CA LEU A 38 -10.73 4.83 2.26
C LEU A 38 -11.53 3.81 1.44
N THR A 39 -11.34 3.86 0.13
CA THR A 39 -11.88 2.87 -0.82
C THR A 39 -10.77 1.97 -1.33
N LEU A 40 -11.12 0.93 -2.11
CA LEU A 40 -10.14 0.10 -2.82
C LEU A 40 -9.21 0.89 -3.73
N TYR A 41 -9.64 2.06 -4.22
CA TYR A 41 -8.79 2.94 -5.02
C TYR A 41 -7.69 3.62 -4.18
N SER A 42 -8.01 3.93 -2.93
CA SER A 42 -7.10 4.59 -1.99
C SER A 42 -6.17 3.60 -1.26
N LEU A 43 -6.30 2.30 -1.53
CA LEU A 43 -5.60 1.24 -0.80
C LEU A 43 -4.85 0.29 -1.73
N LYS A 44 -3.71 -0.20 -1.26
CA LYS A 44 -3.01 -1.36 -1.81
C LYS A 44 -3.14 -2.51 -0.83
N LEU A 45 -3.84 -3.56 -1.26
CA LEU A 45 -4.04 -4.79 -0.52
C LEU A 45 -2.98 -5.80 -0.97
N LEU A 46 -2.23 -6.36 -0.02
CA LEU A 46 -1.14 -7.30 -0.28
C LEU A 46 -1.36 -8.58 0.52
N GLY A 47 -0.98 -9.72 -0.05
CA GLY A 47 -1.17 -11.03 0.59
C GLY A 47 -2.66 -11.33 0.78
N ASP A 48 -3.04 -11.73 1.99
CA ASP A 48 -4.42 -12.13 2.32
C ASP A 48 -5.34 -10.96 2.68
N ALA A 49 -4.84 -9.73 2.55
CA ALA A 49 -5.61 -8.55 2.89
C ALA A 49 -6.76 -8.31 1.90
N HIS A 50 -7.95 -8.02 2.43
CA HIS A 50 -9.14 -7.76 1.63
C HIS A 50 -10.10 -6.79 2.33
N LEU A 51 -10.93 -6.10 1.54
CA LEU A 51 -12.06 -5.32 2.03
C LEU A 51 -13.32 -6.18 1.93
N SER A 52 -14.01 -6.40 3.04
CA SER A 52 -15.28 -7.14 3.07
C SER A 52 -16.30 -6.39 3.92
N ASN A 53 -17.46 -6.09 3.35
CA ASN A 53 -18.56 -5.39 4.02
C ASN A 53 -18.11 -4.11 4.76
N GLY A 54 -17.25 -3.30 4.12
CA GLY A 54 -16.72 -2.07 4.70
C GLY A 54 -15.63 -2.27 5.77
N SER A 55 -15.26 -3.52 6.08
CA SER A 55 -14.21 -3.85 7.03
C SER A 55 -12.92 -4.23 6.32
N LEU A 56 -11.81 -3.64 6.75
CA LEU A 56 -10.47 -3.99 6.32
C LEU A 56 -9.98 -5.23 7.06
N ARG A 57 -9.65 -6.28 6.33
CA ARG A 57 -9.28 -7.59 6.89
C ARG A 57 -7.87 -7.93 6.43
N LEU A 58 -7.02 -8.30 7.37
CA LEU A 58 -5.59 -8.55 7.12
C LEU A 58 -5.31 -10.02 6.83
N THR A 59 -6.18 -10.90 7.29
CA THR A 59 -6.12 -12.34 7.04
C THR A 59 -7.40 -12.78 6.37
N ARG A 60 -7.34 -13.88 5.62
CA ARG A 60 -8.53 -14.54 5.09
C ARG A 60 -9.18 -15.43 6.14
N ASP A 61 -10.49 -15.58 6.03
CA ASP A 61 -11.24 -16.56 6.80
C ASP A 61 -11.02 -17.94 6.23
N LEU A 62 -9.94 -18.59 6.67
CA LEU A 62 -9.75 -20.01 6.46
C LEU A 62 -10.01 -20.75 7.75
N SER A 63 -10.56 -21.96 7.61
CA SER A 63 -10.51 -22.96 8.67
C SER A 63 -9.04 -23.18 9.03
N VAL A 64 -8.74 -23.12 10.32
CA VAL A 64 -7.43 -23.37 10.94
C VAL A 64 -6.75 -24.60 10.29
N PRO A 65 -5.42 -24.62 10.06
CA PRO A 65 -4.37 -23.73 10.58
C PRO A 65 -3.77 -22.72 9.60
N ASN A 66 -4.28 -22.66 8.36
CA ASN A 66 -3.63 -21.87 7.32
C ASN A 66 -4.21 -20.45 7.24
N SER A 67 -3.86 -19.56 8.18
CA SER A 67 -4.04 -18.11 7.95
C SER A 67 -2.76 -17.55 7.34
N GLY A 68 -2.82 -17.00 6.13
CA GLY A 68 -1.69 -16.30 5.55
C GLY A 68 -1.67 -14.82 5.94
N PRO A 69 -0.48 -14.19 5.92
CA PRO A 69 -0.34 -12.78 6.28
C PRO A 69 -0.82 -11.86 5.16
N GLY A 70 -1.47 -10.76 5.54
CA GLY A 70 -1.82 -9.67 4.64
C GLY A 70 -1.41 -8.31 5.17
N ARG A 71 -1.25 -7.36 4.25
CA ARG A 71 -0.91 -5.96 4.55
C ARG A 71 -1.81 -5.02 3.76
N ILE A 72 -2.14 -3.88 4.37
CA ILE A 72 -2.93 -2.82 3.76
C ILE A 72 -2.10 -1.55 3.82
N LEU A 73 -1.86 -0.94 2.65
CA LEU A 73 -1.10 0.29 2.52
C LEU A 73 -1.98 1.36 1.88
N TYR A 74 -1.77 2.63 2.26
CA TYR A 74 -2.34 3.74 1.49
C TYR A 74 -1.72 3.76 0.08
N SER A 75 -2.52 4.01 -0.95
CA SER A 75 -2.08 3.85 -2.34
C SER A 75 -1.10 4.93 -2.79
N LYS A 76 -1.18 6.13 -2.21
CA LYS A 76 -0.26 7.25 -2.46
C LYS A 76 0.92 7.22 -1.48
N SER A 77 2.11 7.52 -1.98
CA SER A 77 3.31 7.61 -1.15
C SER A 77 3.23 8.82 -0.21
N VAL A 78 3.62 8.65 1.05
CA VAL A 78 3.73 9.73 2.04
C VAL A 78 5.21 10.04 2.25
N ARG A 79 5.62 11.28 2.00
CA ARG A 79 7.01 11.70 2.13
C ARG A 79 7.31 12.11 3.58
N PHE A 80 8.12 11.32 4.28
CA PHE A 80 8.50 11.59 5.68
C PHE A 80 9.75 12.45 5.82
N ARG A 81 10.62 12.46 4.81
CA ARG A 81 11.86 13.24 4.81
C ARG A 81 12.13 13.81 3.44
N GLN A 82 12.68 15.02 3.42
CA GLN A 82 13.19 15.68 2.23
C GLN A 82 14.50 16.38 2.59
N PRO A 83 15.53 16.31 1.73
CA PRO A 83 16.77 17.06 1.93
C PRO A 83 16.48 18.55 2.18
N GLU A 84 17.31 19.21 2.98
CA GLU A 84 17.17 20.63 3.33
C GLU A 84 15.91 21.00 4.16
N THR A 85 15.11 20.02 4.60
CA THR A 85 13.93 20.26 5.45
C THR A 85 13.92 19.35 6.68
N PRO A 86 13.35 19.79 7.82
CA PRO A 86 13.14 18.92 8.97
C PRO A 86 12.25 17.71 8.63
N PRO A 87 12.40 16.56 9.31
CA PRO A 87 11.49 15.42 9.14
C PRO A 87 10.03 15.79 9.42
N ALA A 88 9.11 15.19 8.65
CA ALA A 88 7.68 15.38 8.85
C ALA A 88 7.22 14.76 10.17
N SER A 89 6.35 15.48 10.89
CA SER A 89 5.60 14.92 12.01
C SER A 89 4.33 14.25 11.50
N PHE A 90 3.93 13.15 12.12
CA PHE A 90 2.70 12.44 11.76
C PHE A 90 1.94 12.00 13.00
N LEU A 91 0.62 11.89 12.85
CA LEU A 91 -0.29 11.35 13.84
C LEU A 91 -1.22 10.38 13.12
N THR A 92 -1.52 9.26 13.76
CA THR A 92 -2.50 8.29 13.24
C THR A 92 -3.42 7.86 14.38
N PHE A 93 -4.69 7.66 14.05
CA PHE A 93 -5.67 7.04 14.94
C PHE A 93 -6.31 5.87 14.22
N ALA A 94 -6.15 4.67 14.77
CA ALA A 94 -6.85 3.49 14.30
C ALA A 94 -7.98 3.18 15.29
N PRO A 95 -9.26 3.18 14.86
CA PRO A 95 -10.36 2.77 15.72
C PRO A 95 -10.29 1.26 16.00
N SER A 96 -11.23 0.78 16.80
CA SER A 96 -11.31 -0.58 17.35
C SER A 96 -10.87 -1.69 16.39
N ARG A 97 -10.02 -2.59 16.90
CA ARG A 97 -9.59 -3.82 16.21
C ARG A 97 -10.35 -5.01 16.78
N SER A 98 -10.71 -5.97 15.92
CA SER A 98 -11.36 -7.23 16.31
C SER A 98 -10.52 -8.42 15.86
N LEU A 99 -10.30 -9.39 16.75
CA LEU A 99 -9.68 -10.68 16.45
C LEU A 99 -10.76 -11.77 16.54
N ILE A 100 -10.86 -12.61 15.51
CA ILE A 100 -11.84 -13.70 15.45
C ILE A 100 -11.07 -15.01 15.42
N SER A 101 -11.34 -15.90 16.38
CA SER A 101 -10.79 -17.26 16.41
C SER A 101 -11.89 -18.27 16.17
N THR A 102 -11.64 -19.23 15.26
CA THR A 102 -12.59 -20.29 14.91
C THR A 102 -12.37 -21.59 15.70
N HIS A 103 -11.32 -21.68 16.54
CA HIS A 103 -11.10 -22.81 17.47
C HIS A 103 -10.16 -22.43 18.64
N LEU A 104 -10.42 -22.94 19.85
CA LEU A 104 -9.58 -22.73 21.04
C LEU A 104 -8.44 -23.78 21.15
N PRO A 105 -7.21 -23.42 21.58
CA PRO A 105 -6.52 -22.14 21.46
C PRO A 105 -5.24 -22.26 20.61
N LEU A 106 -4.89 -21.20 19.88
CA LEU A 106 -3.57 -20.56 19.85
C LEU A 106 -3.70 -19.36 18.91
N VAL A 107 -3.87 -18.18 19.50
CA VAL A 107 -3.69 -16.92 18.78
C VAL A 107 -2.19 -16.83 18.49
N GLY A 108 -1.77 -17.30 17.32
CA GLY A 108 -0.41 -17.15 16.81
C GLY A 108 -0.20 -15.76 16.21
N ASP A 109 0.97 -15.19 16.47
CA ASP A 109 1.55 -13.95 15.94
C ASP A 109 0.61 -12.74 15.88
N SER A 110 0.69 -11.90 16.92
CA SER A 110 0.00 -10.61 16.99
C SER A 110 0.67 -9.58 16.06
N LEU A 111 -0.13 -8.67 15.50
CA LEU A 111 0.37 -7.49 14.80
C LEU A 111 1.08 -6.56 15.79
N PHE A 112 2.40 -6.52 15.73
CA PHE A 112 3.22 -5.40 16.21
C PHE A 112 3.49 -4.43 15.05
#